data_AF-A0A7C9RH45-F1
#
_entry.id   AF-A0A7C9RH45-F1
#
_cell.length_a   1.000
_cell.length_b   1.000
_cell.length_c   1.000
_cell.angle_alpha   90.00
_cell.angle_beta   90.00
_cell.angle_gamma   90.00
#
_symmetry.space_group_name_H-M   'P 1'
#
loop_
_entity.id
_entity.type
_entity.pdbx_description
1 polymer ?
#
loop_
_entity_poly.entity_id
_entity_poly.type
_entity_poly.pdbx_seq_one_letter_code
_entity_poly.pdbx_strand_id
1 'polypeptide(L)'
;GTVLFKVMKQLGLHEGCIEQIDRLFRTRLGPDADVDDALRLRLDDWELSDGVQKEVLRRWPLLTTETLGELADLPEYKSQFLRLFGFGLDGVDYAKDVDPRVVPG
;
A
#
# COMPACT_ATOMS: atom_id res chain seq x y z
N GLY A 1 1.89 7.86 3.74
CA GLY A 1 1.12 6.60 3.81
C GLY A 1 -0.36 6.83 3.53
N THR A 2 -1.14 7.22 4.54
CA THR A 2 -2.61 7.23 4.47
C THR A 2 -3.20 8.17 3.41
N VAL A 3 -2.59 9.35 3.20
CA VAL A 3 -2.97 10.28 2.13
C VAL A 3 -2.62 9.71 0.76
N LEU A 4 -1.40 9.20 0.61
CA LEU A 4 -0.94 8.58 -0.62
C LEU A 4 -1.84 7.42 -1.04
N PHE A 5 -2.26 6.56 -0.10
CA PHE A 5 -3.20 5.47 -0.37
C PHE A 5 -4.50 5.99 -0.95
N LYS A 6 -5.10 7.01 -0.33
CA LYS A 6 -6.33 7.65 -0.82
C LYS A 6 -6.16 8.19 -2.24
N VAL A 7 -5.05 8.89 -2.51
CA VAL A 7 -4.74 9.49 -3.82
C VAL A 7 -4.54 8.40 -4.87
N MET A 8 -3.67 7.43 -4.63
CA MET A 8 -3.39 6.36 -5.58
C MET A 8 -4.64 5.50 -5.85
N LYS A 9 -5.47 5.23 -4.84
CA LYS A 9 -6.76 4.54 -5.03
C LYS A 9 -7.70 5.32 -5.94
N GLN A 10 -7.83 6.64 -5.74
CA GLN A 10 -8.67 7.50 -6.58
C GLN A 10 -8.19 7.57 -8.02
N LEU A 11 -6.87 7.44 -8.24
CA LEU A 11 -6.26 7.40 -9.57
C LEU A 11 -6.20 5.98 -10.16
N GLY A 12 -6.65 4.95 -9.43
CA GLY A 12 -6.62 3.55 -9.88
C GLY A 12 -5.22 2.94 -9.93
N LEU A 13 -4.25 3.50 -9.20
CA LEU A 13 -2.83 3.13 -9.21
C LEU A 13 -2.38 2.40 -7.94
N HIS A 14 -3.28 2.14 -6.99
CA HIS A 14 -2.90 1.55 -5.71
C HIS A 14 -2.53 0.07 -5.85
N GLU A 15 -1.37 -0.29 -5.30
CA GLU A 15 -0.85 -1.65 -5.23
C GLU A 15 -0.46 -1.97 -3.78
N GLY A 16 -0.68 -3.22 -3.36
CA GLY A 16 -0.12 -3.79 -2.13
C GLY A 16 1.24 -4.44 -2.39
N CYS A 17 1.79 -5.09 -1.36
CA CYS A 17 3.10 -5.73 -1.47
C CYS A 17 3.14 -6.81 -2.56
N ILE A 18 2.09 -7.63 -2.67
CA ILE A 18 2.09 -8.75 -3.62
C ILE A 18 1.94 -8.26 -5.06
N GLU A 19 1.09 -7.25 -5.30
CA GLU A 19 0.89 -6.65 -6.62
C GLU A 19 2.17 -5.94 -7.10
N GLN A 20 2.87 -5.24 -6.20
CA GLN A 20 4.16 -4.63 -6.53
C GLN A 20 5.21 -5.68 -6.88
N ILE A 21 5.38 -6.72 -6.07
CA ILE A 21 6.36 -7.77 -6.36
C ILE A 21 6.01 -8.52 -7.65
N ASP A 22 4.74 -8.82 -7.87
CA ASP A 22 4.28 -9.42 -9.11
C ASP A 22 4.59 -8.52 -10.33
N ARG A 23 4.32 -7.21 -10.25
CA ARG A 23 4.67 -6.25 -11.32
C ARG A 23 6.18 -6.17 -11.54
N LEU A 24 7.00 -6.18 -10.49
CA LEU A 24 8.45 -6.23 -10.59
C LEU A 24 8.90 -7.37 -11.49
N PHE A 25 8.46 -8.59 -11.19
CA PHE A 25 8.85 -9.78 -11.94
C PHE A 25 8.26 -9.81 -13.35
N ARG A 26 7.02 -9.36 -13.54
CA ARG A 26 6.35 -9.43 -14.85
C ARG A 26 6.82 -8.37 -15.83
N THR A 27 7.17 -7.17 -15.38
CA THR A 27 7.33 -6.02 -16.29
C THR A 27 8.64 -5.25 -16.12
N ARG A 28 9.36 -5.41 -15.01
CA ARG A 28 10.54 -4.61 -14.71
C ARG A 28 11.83 -5.42 -14.64
N LEU A 29 11.77 -6.69 -14.24
CA LEU A 29 12.93 -7.55 -14.13
C LEU A 29 13.20 -8.28 -15.46
N GLY A 30 14.40 -8.10 -16.02
CA GLY A 30 14.79 -8.79 -17.25
C GLY A 30 16.10 -8.27 -17.86
N PRO A 31 16.56 -8.85 -18.98
CA PRO A 31 17.80 -8.45 -19.65
C PRO A 31 17.82 -6.98 -20.09
N ASP A 32 16.67 -6.45 -20.51
CA ASP A 32 16.50 -5.06 -20.99
C ASP A 32 15.85 -4.16 -19.93
N ALA A 33 16.11 -4.43 -18.66
CA ALA A 33 15.47 -3.72 -17.57
C ALA A 33 15.88 -2.24 -17.54
N ASP A 34 14.88 -1.36 -17.49
CA ASP A 34 15.06 0.08 -17.35
C ASP A 34 15.46 0.42 -15.91
N VAL A 35 16.61 1.07 -15.75
CA VAL A 35 17.19 1.45 -14.46
C VAL A 35 17.48 2.94 -14.44
N ASP A 36 17.44 3.53 -13.25
CA ASP A 36 17.84 4.92 -13.08
C ASP A 36 19.37 5.12 -13.14
N ASP A 37 19.83 6.38 -13.04
CA ASP A 37 21.25 6.75 -13.08
C ASP A 37 22.11 6.08 -11.99
N ALA A 38 21.49 5.55 -10.94
CA ALA A 38 22.14 4.81 -9.87
C ALA A 38 22.01 3.29 -10.03
N LEU A 39 21.60 2.82 -11.22
CA LEU A 39 21.41 1.42 -11.59
C LEU A 39 20.36 0.69 -10.73
N ARG A 40 19.28 1.40 -10.35
CA ARG A 40 18.16 0.82 -9.58
C ARG A 40 16.94 0.58 -10.46
N LEU A 41 16.30 -0.57 -10.29
CA LEU A 41 14.95 -0.82 -10.83
C LEU A 41 13.94 0.03 -10.06
N ARG A 42 13.11 0.79 -10.78
CA ARG A 42 12.11 1.68 -10.18
C ARG A 42 10.72 1.10 -10.32
N LEU A 43 10.12 0.79 -9.18
CA LEU A 43 8.71 0.37 -9.07
C LEU A 43 7.82 1.44 -8.45
N ASP A 44 8.44 2.45 -7.86
CA ASP A 44 7.83 3.61 -7.23
C ASP A 44 7.44 4.70 -8.25
N ASP A 45 7.52 4.39 -9.54
CA ASP A 45 7.24 5.31 -10.64
C ASP A 45 5.80 5.85 -10.60
N TRP A 46 4.83 5.02 -10.22
CA TRP A 46 3.44 5.46 -10.08
C TRP A 46 3.25 6.37 -8.87
N GLU A 47 3.86 6.03 -7.73
CA GLU A 47 3.85 6.86 -6.52
C GLU A 47 4.53 8.22 -6.75
N LEU A 48 5.65 8.22 -7.47
CA LEU A 48 6.43 9.42 -7.77
C LEU A 48 5.92 10.20 -8.99
N SER A 49 4.88 9.74 -9.66
CA SER A 49 4.30 10.42 -10.81
C SER A 49 3.81 11.84 -10.44
N ASP A 50 3.92 12.76 -11.40
CA ASP A 50 3.49 14.14 -11.25
C ASP A 50 2.07 14.29 -10.69
N GLY A 51 1.13 13.46 -11.18
CA GLY A 51 -0.27 13.52 -10.78
C GLY A 51 -0.46 13.14 -9.31
N VAL A 52 0.22 12.09 -8.85
CA VAL A 52 0.17 11.65 -7.45
C VAL A 52 0.84 12.67 -6.54
N GLN A 53 2.06 13.12 -6.88
CA GLN A 53 2.83 14.05 -6.05
C GLN A 53 2.13 15.41 -5.91
N LYS A 54 1.59 15.96 -7.01
CA LYS A 54 0.83 17.22 -6.97
C LYS A 54 -0.38 17.12 -6.04
N GLU A 55 -1.13 16.03 -6.10
CA GLU A 55 -2.31 15.86 -5.28
C GLU A 55 -1.96 15.62 -3.80
N VAL A 56 -0.91 14.84 -3.51
CA VAL A 56 -0.41 14.66 -2.14
C VAL A 56 0.05 15.99 -1.55
N LEU A 57 0.85 16.78 -2.30
CA LEU A 57 1.31 18.10 -1.87
C LEU A 57 0.16 19.08 -1.65
N ARG A 58 -0.87 19.05 -2.50
CA ARG A 58 -2.08 19.88 -2.34
C ARG A 58 -2.84 19.56 -1.06
N ARG A 59 -2.93 18.28 -0.68
CA ARG A 59 -3.65 17.82 0.53
C ARG A 59 -2.88 18.07 1.81
N TRP A 60 -1.55 17.99 1.76
CA TRP A 60 -0.69 18.07 2.94
C TRP A 60 -0.98 19.25 3.88
N PRO A 61 -1.11 20.51 3.41
CA PRO A 61 -1.40 21.64 4.30
C PRO A 61 -2.84 21.68 4.81
N LEU A 62 -3.74 20.88 4.26
CA LEU A 62 -5.15 20.83 4.63
C LEU A 62 -5.44 19.78 5.71
N LEU A 63 -4.45 18.98 6.09
CA LEU A 63 -4.60 17.93 7.09
C LEU A 63 -4.74 18.51 8.48
N THR A 64 -5.88 18.22 9.09
CA THR A 64 -6.17 18.42 10.52
C THR A 64 -6.82 17.15 11.05
N THR A 65 -7.05 17.09 12.37
CA THR A 65 -7.79 15.97 12.98
C THR A 65 -9.18 15.81 12.33
N GLU A 66 -9.84 16.92 12.02
CA GLU A 66 -11.18 16.98 11.45
C GLU A 66 -11.20 16.55 9.98
N THR A 67 -10.20 16.95 9.19
CA THR A 67 -10.15 16.65 7.74
C THR A 67 -9.47 15.32 7.41
N LEU A 68 -8.83 14.66 8.38
CA LEU A 68 -8.04 13.45 8.15
C LEU A 68 -8.87 12.33 7.50
N GLY A 69 -10.10 12.11 7.95
CA GLY A 69 -10.97 11.05 7.42
C GLY A 69 -11.40 11.26 5.97
N GLU A 70 -11.41 12.51 5.52
CA GLU A 70 -11.77 12.87 4.15
C GLU A 70 -10.56 12.76 3.22
N LEU A 71 -9.42 13.29 3.66
CA LEU A 71 -8.22 13.46 2.85
C LEU A 71 -7.30 12.23 2.82
N ALA A 72 -7.44 11.35 3.81
CA ALA A 72 -6.62 10.15 3.97
C ALA A 72 -7.48 8.89 4.15
N ASP A 73 -6.88 7.72 3.94
CA ASP A 73 -7.54 6.42 4.14
C ASP A 73 -6.99 5.74 5.41
N LEU A 74 -7.35 6.29 6.57
CA LEU A 74 -6.95 5.75 7.87
C LEU A 74 -7.57 4.37 8.17
N PRO A 75 -8.86 4.10 7.86
CA PRO A 75 -9.44 2.78 8.08
C PRO A 75 -8.72 1.68 7.30
N GLU A 76 -8.39 1.91 6.03
CA GLU A 76 -7.61 0.94 5.25
C GLU A 76 -6.23 0.74 5.86
N TYR A 77 -5.52 1.81 6.19
CA TYR A 77 -4.18 1.70 6.77
C TYR A 77 -4.20 0.86 8.06
N LYS A 78 -5.20 1.07 8.92
CA LYS A 78 -5.41 0.25 10.12
C LYS A 78 -5.70 -1.21 9.77
N SER A 79 -6.56 -1.46 8.78
CA SER A 79 -6.89 -2.81 8.30
C SER A 79 -5.65 -3.54 7.79
N GLN A 80 -4.87 -2.91 6.90
CA GLN A 80 -3.62 -3.44 6.35
C GLN A 80 -2.61 -3.74 7.46
N PHE A 81 -2.45 -2.82 8.42
CA PHE A 81 -1.57 -3.05 9.58
C PHE A 81 -2.01 -4.28 10.39
N LEU A 82 -3.30 -4.41 10.70
CA LEU A 82 -3.83 -5.54 11.45
C LEU A 82 -3.65 -6.88 10.72
N ARG A 83 -3.78 -6.88 9.39
CA ARG A 83 -3.58 -8.06 8.55
C ARG A 83 -2.15 -8.60 8.63
N LEU A 84 -1.14 -7.75 8.81
CA LEU A 84 0.25 -8.18 9.03
C LEU A 84 0.41 -9.05 10.28
N PHE A 85 -0.46 -8.87 11.27
CA PHE A 85 -0.48 -9.64 12.52
C PHE A 85 -1.56 -10.72 12.52
N GLY A 86 -2.15 -11.03 11.35
CA GLY A 86 -3.15 -12.07 11.21
C GLY A 86 -4.55 -11.67 11.69
N PHE A 87 -4.86 -10.37 11.81
CA PHE A 87 -6.18 -9.88 12.21
C PHE A 87 -6.98 -9.30 11.04
N GLY A 88 -8.32 -9.40 11.10
CA GLY A 88 -9.21 -8.87 10.06
C GLY A 88 -9.09 -9.58 8.70
N LEU A 89 -8.72 -10.86 8.70
CA LEU A 89 -8.65 -11.71 7.52
C LEU A 89 -10.01 -12.37 7.26
N ASP A 90 -10.43 -12.33 6.00
CA ASP A 90 -11.66 -12.98 5.57
C ASP A 90 -11.51 -14.51 5.69
N GLY A 91 -12.54 -15.17 6.22
CA GLY A 91 -12.56 -16.62 6.43
C GLY A 91 -11.91 -17.11 7.73
N VAL A 92 -11.39 -16.21 8.58
CA VAL A 92 -10.87 -16.56 9.91
C VAL A 92 -11.94 -16.31 10.98
N ASP A 93 -12.28 -17.34 11.76
CA ASP A 93 -13.14 -17.20 12.93
C ASP A 93 -12.33 -16.75 14.16
N TYR A 94 -12.36 -15.45 14.43
CA TYR A 94 -11.68 -14.84 15.58
C TYR A 94 -12.36 -15.09 16.93
N ALA A 95 -13.55 -15.69 16.95
CA ALA A 95 -14.23 -16.09 18.20
C ALA A 95 -13.82 -17.49 18.67
N LYS A 96 -13.16 -18.27 17.80
CA LYS A 96 -12.70 -19.62 18.11
C LYS A 96 -11.40 -19.58 18.92
N ASP A 97 -11.35 -20.32 20.02
CA ASP A 97 -10.12 -20.53 20.79
C ASP A 97 -9.04 -21.24 19.95
N VAL A 98 -7.80 -20.75 20.06
CA VAL A 98 -6.61 -21.34 19.43
C VAL A 98 -5.50 -21.43 20.46
N ASP A 99 -4.85 -22.59 20.55
CA ASP A 99 -3.67 -22.76 21.42
C ASP A 99 -2.45 -22.13 20.73
N PRO A 100 -1.84 -21.07 21.29
CA PRO A 100 -0.68 -20.41 20.67
C PRO A 100 0.58 -21.28 20.64
N ARG A 101 0.58 -22.44 21.30
CA ARG A 101 1.71 -23.40 21.29
C ARG A 101 1.61 -24.43 20.17
N VAL A 102 0.48 -24.47 19.45
CA VAL A 102 0.23 -25.44 18.38
C VAL A 102 0.06 -24.68 17.08
N VAL A 103 0.90 -24.99 16.09
CA VAL A 103 0.73 -24.51 14.72
C VAL A 103 -0.02 -25.59 13.94
N PRO A 104 -1.27 -25.35 13.51
CA PRO A 104 -1.97 -26.29 12.63
C PRO A 104 -1.20 -26.44 11.32
N GLY A 105 -0.94 -27.68 10.91
CA GLY A 105 -0.32 -28.00 9.62
C GLY A 105 -1.31 -27.96 8.46
#